data_AF-A0A965CYZ9-F1
#
_entry.id   AF-A0A965CYZ9-F1
#
_cell.length_a   1.000
_cell.length_b   1.000
_cell.length_c   1.000
_cell.angle_alpha   90.00
_cell.angle_beta   90.00
_cell.angle_gamma   90.00
#
_symmetry.space_group_name_H-M   'P 1'
#
loop_
_entity.id
_entity.type
_entity.pdbx_description
1 polymer ?
#
loop_
_entity_poly.entity_id
_entity_poly.type
_entity_poly.pdbx_seq_one_letter_code
_entity_poly.pdbx_strand_id
1 'polypeptide(L)'
;MLGQALGLTDAEFDALQADNYRDSPLFNEREKAAMWWSEAMTLNTAKRDDKVWAEVRRLFTDAEIVEISFACGMFNMINRLNDSFRTELEPEEYNRRQHGAVKVTREALDDYACTFCGGK
;
A
#
# COMPACT_ATOMS: atom_id res chain seq x y z
N MET A 1 -6.58 8.86 7.27
CA MET A 1 -5.68 7.67 7.21
C MET A 1 -4.72 7.80 6.04
N LEU A 2 -3.58 7.09 6.04
CA LEU A 2 -2.54 7.22 4.99
C LEU A 2 -3.08 7.06 3.56
N GLY A 3 -3.93 6.06 3.30
CA GLY A 3 -4.50 5.86 1.96
C GLY A 3 -5.42 7.00 1.50
N GLN A 4 -6.19 7.63 2.41
CA GLN A 4 -6.97 8.83 2.07
C GLN A 4 -6.06 10.02 1.74
N ALA A 5 -4.90 10.12 2.40
CA ALA A 5 -3.90 11.14 2.07
C ALA A 5 -3.28 10.90 0.67
N LEU A 6 -3.25 9.65 0.22
CA LEU A 6 -2.81 9.23 -1.12
C LEU A 6 -3.94 9.28 -2.17
N GLY A 7 -5.14 9.72 -1.81
CA GLY A 7 -6.26 9.91 -2.74
C GLY A 7 -7.24 8.74 -2.85
N LEU A 8 -7.11 7.68 -2.05
CA LEU A 8 -8.12 6.62 -2.00
C LEU A 8 -9.45 7.15 -1.46
N THR A 9 -10.52 6.80 -2.14
CA THR A 9 -11.90 7.11 -1.82
C THR A 9 -12.46 6.13 -0.79
N ASP A 10 -13.50 6.54 -0.06
CA ASP A 10 -14.16 5.67 0.91
C ASP A 10 -14.74 4.40 0.25
N ALA A 11 -15.23 4.51 -0.99
CA ALA A 11 -15.72 3.35 -1.75
C ALA A 11 -14.61 2.34 -2.09
N GLU A 12 -13.39 2.81 -2.37
CA GLU A 12 -12.25 1.92 -2.57
C GLU A 12 -11.85 1.25 -1.25
N PHE A 13 -11.89 1.95 -0.12
CA PHE A 13 -11.67 1.35 1.19
C PHE A 13 -12.70 0.28 1.52
N ASP A 14 -13.98 0.55 1.28
CA ASP A 14 -15.06 -0.42 1.50
C ASP A 14 -14.85 -1.68 0.66
N ALA A 15 -14.45 -1.52 -0.60
CA ALA A 15 -14.16 -2.64 -1.49
C ALA A 15 -12.97 -3.50 -1.02
N LEU A 16 -11.92 -2.85 -0.51
CA LEU A 16 -10.76 -3.53 0.08
C LEU A 16 -11.14 -4.29 1.36
N GLN A 17 -11.92 -3.67 2.26
CA GLN A 17 -12.32 -4.27 3.52
C GLN A 17 -13.29 -5.45 3.33
N ALA A 18 -14.15 -5.38 2.33
CA ALA A 18 -15.09 -6.44 1.99
C ALA A 18 -14.46 -7.59 1.18
N ASP A 19 -13.15 -7.54 0.89
CA ASP A 19 -12.41 -8.51 0.07
C ASP A 19 -13.03 -8.74 -1.32
N ASN A 20 -13.70 -7.72 -1.88
CA ASN A 20 -14.35 -7.79 -3.20
C ASN A 20 -13.58 -7.01 -4.28
N TYR A 21 -12.37 -6.55 -3.97
CA TYR A 21 -11.54 -5.73 -4.86
C TYR A 21 -11.27 -6.39 -6.22
N ARG A 22 -11.25 -7.73 -6.30
CA ARG A 22 -11.06 -8.49 -7.54
C ARG A 22 -12.17 -8.23 -8.57
N ASP A 23 -13.42 -8.16 -8.09
CA ASP A 23 -14.60 -7.98 -8.93
C ASP A 23 -15.04 -6.51 -9.03
N SER A 24 -14.51 -5.65 -8.16
CA SER A 24 -14.86 -4.22 -8.12
C SER A 24 -14.45 -3.49 -9.41
N PRO A 25 -15.33 -2.65 -9.99
CA PRO A 25 -14.99 -1.80 -11.13
C PRO A 25 -14.14 -0.58 -10.74
N LEU A 26 -13.92 -0.36 -9.43
CA LEU A 26 -13.14 0.77 -8.92
C LEU A 26 -11.64 0.64 -9.20
N PHE A 27 -11.16 -0.58 -9.44
CA PHE A 27 -9.75 -0.86 -9.66
C PHE A 27 -9.50 -1.36 -11.08
N ASN A 28 -8.41 -0.91 -11.68
CA ASN A 28 -7.94 -1.44 -12.95
C ASN A 28 -7.22 -2.79 -12.79
N GLU A 29 -6.89 -3.45 -13.90
CA GLU A 29 -6.23 -4.76 -13.87
C GLU A 29 -4.88 -4.75 -13.14
N ARG A 30 -4.07 -3.68 -13.31
CA ARG A 30 -2.77 -3.56 -12.64
C ARG A 30 -2.93 -3.46 -11.13
N GLU A 31 -3.86 -2.63 -10.66
CA GLU A 31 -4.16 -2.48 -9.22
C GLU A 31 -4.64 -3.79 -8.61
N LYS A 32 -5.55 -4.50 -9.28
CA LYS A 32 -6.03 -5.83 -8.86
C LYS A 32 -4.91 -6.85 -8.76
N ALA A 33 -4.02 -6.88 -9.75
CA ALA A 33 -2.88 -7.78 -9.74
C ALA A 33 -1.87 -7.43 -8.64
N ALA A 34 -1.60 -6.14 -8.39
CA ALA A 34 -0.75 -5.70 -7.29
C ALA A 34 -1.34 -6.10 -5.92
N MET A 35 -2.64 -5.94 -5.73
CA MET A 35 -3.33 -6.35 -4.50
C MET A 35 -3.32 -7.86 -4.32
N TRP A 36 -3.60 -8.64 -5.36
CA TRP A 36 -3.53 -10.10 -5.31
C TRP A 36 -2.11 -10.61 -5.01
N TRP A 37 -1.08 -10.02 -5.63
CA TRP A 37 0.31 -10.33 -5.29
C TRP A 37 0.64 -9.98 -3.84
N SER A 38 0.20 -8.82 -3.36
CA SER A 38 0.42 -8.37 -1.98
C SER A 38 -0.23 -9.29 -0.96
N GLU A 39 -1.45 -9.76 -1.23
CA GLU A 39 -2.15 -10.75 -0.41
C GLU A 39 -1.38 -12.07 -0.38
N ALA A 40 -0.96 -12.59 -1.54
CA ALA A 40 -0.23 -13.86 -1.63
C ALA A 40 1.13 -13.81 -0.91
N MET A 41 1.83 -12.68 -0.96
CA MET A 41 3.06 -12.45 -0.19
C MET A 41 2.80 -12.41 1.32
N THR A 42 1.70 -11.78 1.74
CA THR A 42 1.31 -11.64 3.14
C THR A 42 0.90 -12.97 3.77
N LEU A 43 0.13 -13.77 3.03
CA LEU A 43 -0.28 -15.13 3.43
C LEU A 43 0.80 -16.18 3.20
N ASN A 44 1.95 -15.79 2.62
CA ASN A 44 3.06 -16.67 2.27
C ASN A 44 2.64 -17.83 1.34
N THR A 45 1.71 -17.55 0.42
CA THR A 45 1.19 -18.50 -0.59
C THR A 45 1.76 -18.27 -1.98
N ALA A 46 2.41 -17.13 -2.24
CA ALA A 46 2.92 -16.72 -3.55
C ALA A 46 3.71 -17.82 -4.30
N LYS A 47 4.56 -18.59 -3.61
CA LYS A 47 5.34 -19.69 -4.21
C LYS A 47 4.47 -20.84 -4.78
N ARG A 48 3.24 -21.00 -4.28
CA ARG A 48 2.35 -22.13 -4.58
C ARG A 48 1.17 -21.72 -5.47
N ASP A 49 1.02 -20.43 -5.74
CA ASP A 49 -0.05 -19.88 -6.55
C ASP A 49 0.53 -19.41 -7.90
N ASP A 50 0.66 -20.35 -8.83
CA ASP A 50 1.21 -20.03 -10.16
C ASP A 50 0.35 -19.00 -10.92
N LYS A 51 -0.94 -18.87 -10.57
CA LYS A 51 -1.85 -17.92 -11.21
C LYS A 51 -1.52 -16.49 -10.80
N VAL A 52 -1.28 -16.24 -9.51
CA VAL A 52 -0.88 -14.89 -9.06
C VAL A 52 0.46 -14.47 -9.65
N TRP A 53 1.40 -15.42 -9.76
CA TRP A 53 2.71 -15.16 -10.39
C TRP A 53 2.58 -14.85 -11.89
N ALA A 54 1.79 -15.62 -12.62
CA ALA A 54 1.55 -15.39 -14.03
C ALA A 54 0.91 -14.01 -14.28
N GLU A 55 -0.06 -13.63 -13.45
CA GLU A 55 -0.79 -12.37 -13.60
C GLU A 55 0.08 -11.16 -13.26
N VAL A 56 0.87 -11.22 -12.17
CA VAL A 56 1.76 -10.10 -11.82
C VAL A 56 2.86 -9.92 -12.88
N ARG A 57 3.42 -11.01 -13.43
CA ARG A 57 4.39 -10.95 -14.54
C ARG A 57 3.79 -10.46 -15.86
N ARG A 58 2.50 -10.66 -16.08
CA ARG A 58 1.80 -10.18 -17.29
C ARG A 58 1.71 -8.65 -17.30
N LEU A 59 1.54 -8.05 -16.13
CA LEU A 59 1.17 -6.64 -15.98
C LEU A 59 2.30 -5.74 -15.49
N PHE A 60 3.35 -6.32 -14.89
CA PHE A 60 4.47 -5.59 -14.31
C PHE A 60 5.82 -6.07 -14.84
N THR A 61 6.77 -5.16 -14.88
CA THR A 61 8.19 -5.48 -15.14
C THR A 61 8.83 -6.15 -13.92
N ASP A 62 9.96 -6.84 -14.12
CA ASP A 62 10.69 -7.47 -13.02
C ASP A 62 11.09 -6.45 -11.93
N ALA A 63 11.43 -5.21 -12.31
CA ALA A 63 11.76 -4.14 -11.36
C ALA A 63 10.54 -3.71 -10.52
N GLU A 64 9.39 -3.49 -11.15
CA GLU A 64 8.15 -3.14 -10.45
C GLU A 64 7.69 -4.26 -9.50
N ILE A 65 7.82 -5.53 -9.93
CA ILE A 65 7.51 -6.68 -9.07
C ILE A 65 8.39 -6.69 -7.82
N VAL A 66 9.68 -6.38 -7.98
CA VAL A 66 10.63 -6.26 -6.86
C VAL A 66 10.21 -5.12 -5.93
N GLU A 67 9.86 -3.95 -6.45
CA GLU A 67 9.41 -2.80 -5.65
C GLU A 67 8.15 -3.12 -4.83
N ILE A 68 7.12 -3.70 -5.47
CA ILE A 68 5.89 -4.12 -4.79
C ILE A 68 6.21 -5.14 -3.69
N SER A 69 7.09 -6.11 -4.00
CA SER A 69 7.49 -7.16 -3.05
C SER A 69 8.26 -6.60 -1.86
N PHE A 70 9.10 -5.59 -2.06
CA PHE A 70 9.81 -4.89 -0.98
C PHE A 70 8.83 -4.15 -0.06
N ALA A 71 7.86 -3.42 -0.63
CA ALA A 71 6.82 -2.77 0.15
C ALA A 71 6.05 -3.80 1.00
N CYS A 72 5.61 -4.90 0.39
CA CYS A 72 4.94 -6.01 1.08
C CYS A 72 5.81 -6.57 2.22
N GLY A 73 7.08 -6.86 1.93
CA GLY A 73 8.02 -7.40 2.91
C GLY A 73 8.22 -6.48 4.12
N MET A 74 8.38 -5.19 3.87
CA MET A 74 8.53 -4.17 4.91
C MET A 74 7.31 -4.10 5.82
N PHE A 75 6.09 -4.01 5.26
CA PHE A 75 4.87 -4.00 6.06
C PHE A 75 4.65 -5.31 6.80
N ASN A 76 4.94 -6.46 6.18
CA ASN A 76 4.85 -7.75 6.84
C ASN A 76 5.85 -7.91 8.00
N MET A 77 7.01 -7.26 7.94
CA MET A 77 7.94 -7.18 9.06
C MET A 77 7.38 -6.31 10.19
N ILE A 78 6.91 -5.10 9.86
CA ILE A 78 6.32 -4.16 10.83
C ILE A 78 5.11 -4.79 11.54
N ASN A 79 4.22 -5.44 10.80
CA ASN A 79 3.04 -6.13 11.35
C ASN A 79 3.45 -7.20 12.37
N ARG A 80 4.48 -8.00 12.09
CA ARG A 80 4.98 -9.03 13.02
C ARG A 80 5.57 -8.43 14.28
N LEU A 81 6.31 -7.32 14.17
CA LEU A 81 6.87 -6.63 15.33
C LEU A 81 5.75 -6.05 16.19
N ASN A 82 4.79 -5.34 15.59
CA ASN A 82 3.67 -4.73 16.32
C ASN A 82 2.79 -5.78 17.01
N ASP A 83 2.49 -6.90 16.34
CA ASP A 83 1.75 -8.01 16.91
C ASP A 83 2.51 -8.67 18.08
N SER A 84 3.80 -9.00 17.86
CA SER A 84 4.64 -9.66 18.87
C SER A 84 4.83 -8.83 20.15
N PHE A 85 4.95 -7.50 19.99
CA PHE A 85 5.12 -6.57 21.10
C PHE A 85 3.81 -5.99 21.62
N ARG A 86 2.67 -6.36 21.03
CA ARG A 86 1.33 -5.86 21.39
C ARG A 86 1.30 -4.33 21.39
N THR A 87 1.89 -3.72 20.37
CA THR A 87 1.91 -2.27 20.21
C THR A 87 0.48 -1.75 20.19
N GLU A 88 0.14 -0.89 21.15
CA GLU A 88 -1.17 -0.23 21.21
C GLU A 88 -1.22 0.93 20.23
N LEU A 89 -2.41 1.17 19.65
CA LEU A 89 -2.62 2.33 18.78
C LEU A 89 -2.53 3.62 19.60
N GLU A 90 -1.84 4.61 19.05
CA GLU A 90 -1.72 5.90 19.67
C GLU A 90 -3.09 6.61 19.76
N PRO A 91 -3.34 7.36 20.85
CA PRO A 91 -4.54 8.18 20.96
C PRO A 91 -4.62 9.22 19.83
N GLU A 92 -5.84 9.56 19.41
CA GLU A 92 -6.07 10.58 18.38
C GLU A 92 -5.41 11.93 18.73
N GLU A 93 -5.40 12.30 20.01
CA GLU A 93 -4.70 13.49 20.48
C GLU A 93 -3.20 13.46 20.19
N TYR A 94 -2.55 12.31 20.42
CA TYR A 94 -1.13 12.14 20.16
C TYR A 94 -0.82 12.21 18.66
N ASN A 95 -1.65 11.56 17.84
CA ASN A 95 -1.52 11.61 16.37
C ASN A 95 -1.65 13.05 15.83
N ARG A 96 -2.62 13.84 16.34
CA ARG A 96 -2.75 15.26 15.98
C ARG A 96 -1.51 16.08 16.35
N ARG A 97 -0.89 15.81 17.51
CA ARG A 97 0.36 16.49 17.91
C ARG A 97 1.52 16.13 16.98
N GLN A 98 1.64 14.87 16.55
CA GLN A 98 2.65 14.48 15.57
C GLN A 98 2.46 15.19 14.22
N HIS A 99 1.22 15.27 13.71
CA HIS A 99 0.92 16.04 12.49
C HIS A 99 1.29 17.52 12.60
N GLY A 100 1.10 18.14 13.78
CA GLY A 100 1.52 19.52 14.02
C GLY A 100 3.02 19.69 14.26
N ALA A 101 3.72 18.64 14.71
CA ALA A 101 5.15 18.65 14.98
C ALA A 101 5.99 18.52 13.70
N VAL A 102 5.51 17.72 12.75
CA VAL A 102 6.06 17.67 11.40
C VAL A 102 5.58 18.94 10.69
N LYS A 103 6.37 20.02 10.72
CA LYS A 103 6.09 21.30 10.04
C LYS A 103 6.13 21.19 8.50
N VAL A 104 5.73 20.05 7.96
CA VAL A 104 5.66 19.79 6.52
C VAL A 104 4.21 19.99 6.11
N THR A 105 3.96 21.03 5.33
CA THR A 105 2.65 21.29 4.75
C THR A 105 2.42 20.39 3.54
N ARG A 106 1.15 20.21 3.12
CA ARG A 106 0.84 19.56 1.82
C ARG A 106 1.59 20.25 0.68
N GLU A 107 1.57 21.58 0.68
CA GLU A 107 2.27 22.42 -0.29
C GLU A 107 3.78 22.10 -0.34
N ALA A 108 4.44 21.92 0.80
CA ALA A 108 5.85 21.54 0.85
C ALA A 108 6.13 20.12 0.33
N LEU A 109 5.18 19.19 0.48
CA LEU A 109 5.28 17.85 -0.12
C LEU A 109 5.10 17.90 -1.63
N ASP A 110 4.13 18.68 -2.10
CA ASP A 110 3.82 18.85 -3.53
C ASP A 110 5.00 19.54 -4.26
N ASP A 111 5.58 20.57 -3.66
CA ASP A 111 6.80 21.23 -4.16
C ASP A 111 7.98 20.25 -4.24
N TYR A 112 8.19 19.45 -3.19
CA TYR A 112 9.25 18.43 -3.18
C TYR A 112 9.00 17.35 -4.24
N ALA A 113 7.78 16.86 -4.38
CA ALA A 113 7.41 15.89 -5.42
C ALA A 113 7.63 16.45 -6.83
N CYS A 114 7.35 17.74 -7.05
CA CYS A 114 7.61 18.43 -8.32
C CYS A 114 9.09 18.44 -8.72
N THR A 115 10.02 18.35 -7.77
CA THR A 115 11.47 18.20 -8.05
C THR A 115 11.78 16.93 -8.86
N PHE A 116 10.95 15.89 -8.77
CA PHE A 116 11.06 14.66 -9.56
C PHE A 116 10.21 14.70 -10.84
N CYS A 117 9.22 15.60 -10.91
CA CYS A 117 8.36 15.77 -12.08
C CYS A 117 9.10 16.38 -13.29
N GLY A 118 10.21 17.10 -13.07
CA GLY A 118 11.02 17.74 -14.12
C GLY A 118 11.98 16.81 -14.88
N GLY A 119 11.94 15.50 -14.64
CA GLY A 119 12.79 14.51 -15.31
C GLY A 119 12.15 13.89 -16.56
N LYS A 120 11.80 14.71 -17.57
CA LYS A 120 11.64 14.31 -18.98
C LYS A 120 12.02 15.46 -19.89
#